data_AF-A0A4U6JFP3-F1
#
_entry.id   AF-A0A4U6JFP3-F1
#
_cell.length_a   1.000
_cell.length_b   1.000
_cell.length_c   1.000
_cell.angle_alpha   90.00
_cell.angle_beta   90.00
_cell.angle_gamma   90.00
#
_symmetry.space_group_name_H-M   'P 1'
#
loop_
_entity.id
_entity.type
_entity.pdbx_description
1 polymer ?
#
loop_
_entity_poly.entity_id
_entity_poly.type
_entity_poly.pdbx_seq_one_letter_code
_entity_poly.pdbx_strand_id
1 'polypeptide(L)' 'LVRHIKDEPASLDPAKAVGLPEIQVIRDLFEGLVNQNEKGEIIPGVATQWKSNDNRIWTFTLRNNAQWADGT' A
#
# COMPACT_ATOMS: atom_id res chain seq x y z
N LEU A 1 -11.36 -15.70 -7.91
CA LEU A 1 -12.11 -15.06 -6.80
C LEU A 1 -12.99 -13.97 -7.41
N VAL A 2 -14.25 -13.83 -6.98
CA VAL A 2 -15.12 -12.70 -7.37
C VAL A 2 -15.42 -11.91 -6.10
N ARG A 3 -15.07 -10.61 -6.08
CA ARG A 3 -15.31 -9.71 -4.93
C ARG A 3 -16.27 -8.60 -5.39
N HIS A 4 -17.37 -8.42 -4.67
CA HIS A 4 -18.27 -7.30 -4.89
C HIS A 4 -17.66 -6.00 -4.31
N ILE A 5 -17.72 -4.91 -5.08
CA ILE A 5 -17.44 -3.54 -4.61
C ILE A 5 -18.74 -2.73 -4.70
N LYS A 6 -18.91 -1.76 -3.80
CA LYS A 6 -20.22 -1.11 -3.57
C LYS A 6 -20.68 -0.18 -4.70
N ASP A 7 -19.75 0.31 -5.51
CA ASP A 7 -20.02 1.26 -6.60
C ASP A 7 -18.85 1.24 -7.59
N GLU A 8 -18.99 1.97 -8.70
CA GLU A 8 -17.94 2.19 -9.69
C GLU A 8 -16.78 3.04 -9.11
N PRO A 9 -15.51 2.62 -9.26
CA PRO A 9 -14.35 3.42 -8.88
C PRO A 9 -14.28 4.78 -9.62
N ALA A 10 -14.20 5.88 -8.88
CA ALA A 10 -14.07 7.20 -9.50
C ALA A 10 -12.68 7.44 -10.13
N SER A 11 -11.62 6.96 -9.48
CA SER A 11 -10.24 7.02 -9.97
C SER A 11 -9.39 5.93 -9.34
N LEU A 12 -8.46 5.37 -10.11
CA LEU A 12 -7.43 4.44 -9.61
C LEU A 12 -6.09 5.14 -9.34
N ASP A 13 -6.01 6.45 -9.50
CA ASP A 13 -4.89 7.25 -9.02
C ASP A 13 -4.96 7.34 -7.48
N PRO A 14 -3.99 6.79 -6.73
CA PRO A 14 -4.03 6.76 -5.27
C PRO A 14 -4.17 8.15 -4.63
N ALA A 15 -3.72 9.21 -5.29
CA ALA A 15 -3.82 10.58 -4.79
C ALA A 15 -5.17 11.27 -5.10
N LYS A 16 -6.03 10.63 -5.90
CA LYS A 16 -7.35 11.16 -6.31
C LYS A 16 -8.53 10.26 -5.88
N ALA A 17 -8.25 9.16 -5.18
CA ALA A 17 -9.28 8.31 -4.62
C ALA A 17 -10.18 9.08 -3.63
N VAL A 18 -11.48 8.84 -3.68
CA VAL A 18 -12.48 9.55 -2.87
C VAL A 18 -13.21 8.59 -1.92
N GLY A 19 -13.50 7.38 -2.40
CA GLY A 19 -14.33 6.38 -1.72
C GLY A 19 -13.63 5.05 -1.44
N LEU A 20 -14.35 4.19 -0.72
CA LEU A 20 -13.91 2.83 -0.44
C LEU A 20 -13.83 1.91 -1.68
N PRO A 21 -14.74 1.99 -2.68
CA PRO A 21 -14.68 1.08 -3.84
C PRO A 21 -13.32 1.10 -4.55
N GLU A 22 -12.80 2.28 -4.88
CA GLU A 22 -11.49 2.43 -5.50
C GLU A 22 -10.33 2.07 -4.56
N ILE A 23 -10.41 2.37 -3.26
CA ILE A 23 -9.35 2.01 -2.29
C ILE A 23 -9.19 0.48 -2.22
N GLN A 24 -10.27 -0.29 -2.35
CA GLN A 24 -10.19 -1.75 -2.37
C GLN A 24 -9.40 -2.27 -3.58
N VAL A 25 -9.56 -1.64 -4.74
CA VAL A 25 -8.83 -1.98 -5.97
C VAL A 25 -7.38 -1.47 -5.90
N ILE A 26 -7.17 -0.24 -5.43
CA ILE A 26 -5.85 0.39 -5.30
C ILE A 26 -4.92 -0.45 -4.41
N ARG A 27 -5.44 -1.06 -3.33
CA ARG A 27 -4.65 -1.94 -2.46
C ARG A 27 -4.17 -3.24 -3.14
N ASP A 28 -4.82 -3.66 -4.22
CA ASP A 28 -4.37 -4.80 -5.03
C ASP A 28 -3.40 -4.34 -6.14
N LEU A 29 -3.48 -3.07 -6.58
CA LEU A 29 -2.64 -2.52 -7.66
C LEU A 29 -1.34 -1.86 -7.18
N PHE A 30 -1.34 -1.28 -5.97
CA PHE A 30 -0.22 -0.55 -5.38
C PHE A 30 0.09 -1.09 -4.00
N GLU A 31 1.37 -1.00 -3.62
CA GLU A 31 1.84 -1.40 -2.30
C GLU A 31 2.55 -0.22 -1.62
N GLY A 32 2.22 0.03 -0.35
CA GLY A 32 2.87 1.06 0.46
C GLY A 32 4.19 0.62 1.07
N LEU A 33 4.82 1.50 1.86
CA LEU A 33 6.02 1.14 2.62
C LEU A 33 5.76 -0.03 3.58
N VAL A 34 4.56 -0.08 4.17
CA VAL A 34 4.11 -1.13 5.09
C VAL A 34 2.70 -1.56 4.72
N ASN A 35 2.33 -2.77 5.14
CA ASN A 35 0.98 -3.33 5.03
C ASN A 35 0.40 -3.61 6.42
N GLN A 36 -0.85 -4.06 6.46
CA GLN A 36 -1.52 -4.56 7.66
C GLN A 36 -1.90 -6.03 7.46
N ASN A 37 -1.64 -6.86 8.46
CA ASN A 37 -2.15 -8.23 8.47
C ASN A 37 -3.64 -8.27 8.89
N GLU A 38 -4.22 -9.47 8.98
CA GLU A 38 -5.63 -9.67 9.35
C GLU A 38 -5.99 -9.12 10.74
N LYS A 39 -5.01 -8.97 11.63
CA LYS A 39 -5.18 -8.39 12.97
C LYS A 39 -4.96 -6.87 13.01
N GLY A 40 -4.62 -6.26 11.87
CA GLY A 40 -4.26 -4.84 11.78
C GLY A 40 -2.83 -4.53 12.22
N GLU A 41 -1.99 -5.54 12.47
CA GLU A 41 -0.59 -5.33 12.85
C GLU A 41 0.22 -4.88 11.62
N ILE A 42 1.15 -3.95 11.84
CA ILE A 42 2.01 -3.43 10.78
C ILE A 42 3.02 -4.51 10.38
N ILE A 43 3.04 -4.85 9.09
CA ILE A 43 3.95 -5.83 8.49
C ILE A 43 4.71 -5.21 7.30
N PRO A 44 5.84 -5.78 6.88
CA PRO A 44 6.59 -5.30 5.72
C PRO A 44 5.74 -5.20 4.44
N GLY A 45 5.94 -4.12 3.69
CA GLY A 45 5.46 -3.94 2.31
C GLY A 45 6.66 -3.74 1.38
N VAL A 46 6.77 -2.56 0.77
CA VAL A 46 7.99 -2.17 0.04
C VAL A 46 9.19 -2.00 0.98
N ALA A 47 8.97 -1.54 2.22
CA ALA A 47 10.02 -1.44 3.23
C ALA A 47 10.11 -2.71 4.08
N THR A 48 11.33 -3.21 4.29
CA THR A 48 11.62 -4.37 5.15
C THR A 48 11.93 -3.96 6.60
N GLN A 49 12.35 -2.72 6.79
CA GLN A 49 12.66 -2.15 8.10
C GLN A 49 12.35 -0.66 8.12
N TRP A 50 11.88 -0.18 9.27
CA TRP A 50 11.66 1.24 9.55
C TRP A 50 12.17 1.56 10.96
N LYS A 51 12.83 2.71 11.10
CA LYS A 51 13.34 3.17 12.40
C LYS A 51 13.20 4.68 12.54
N SER A 52 13.00 5.11 13.77
CA SER A 52 13.11 6.51 14.20
C SER A 52 13.61 6.53 15.64
N ASN A 53 14.51 7.47 15.93
CA ASN A 53 15.02 7.68 17.30
C ASN A 53 14.23 8.76 18.04
N ASP A 54 13.49 9.60 17.32
CA ASP A 54 12.84 10.81 17.82
C ASP A 54 11.38 10.97 17.38
N ASN A 55 10.86 10.01 16.61
CA ASN A 55 9.55 10.02 15.95
C ASN A 55 9.33 11.20 14.97
N ARG A 56 10.39 11.93 14.62
CA ARG A 56 10.35 13.06 13.66
C ARG A 56 11.04 12.69 12.37
N ILE A 57 12.20 12.05 12.46
CA ILE A 57 12.98 11.58 11.31
C ILE A 57 12.83 10.07 11.21
N TRP A 58 12.30 9.62 10.08
CA TRP A 58 12.09 8.20 9.80
C TRP A 58 13.02 7.74 8.69
N THR A 59 13.70 6.62 8.91
CA THR A 59 14.47 5.93 7.89
C THR A 59 13.80 4.61 7.56
N PHE A 60 13.46 4.41 6.29
CA PHE A 60 12.91 3.17 5.75
C PHE A 60 13.98 2.48 4.89
N THR A 61 14.16 1.17 5.07
CA THR A 61 15.00 0.33 4.20
C THR A 61 14.08 -0.39 3.23
N LEU A 62 14.26 -0.16 1.93
CA LEU A 62 13.44 -0.77 0.89
C LEU A 62 13.97 -2.15 0.53
N ARG A 63 13.08 -3.07 0.14
CA ARG A 63 13.49 -4.38 -0.40
C ARG A 63 14.15 -4.20 -1.77
N ASN A 64 15.22 -4.96 -2.02
CA ASN A 64 16.02 -4.83 -3.25
C ASN A 64 15.29 -5.32 -4.52
N ASN A 65 14.19 -6.05 -4.35
CA ASN A 65 13.42 -6.67 -5.44
C ASN A 65 12.03 -6.04 -5.58
N ALA A 66 11.79 -4.85 -5.02
CA ALA A 66 10.57 -4.11 -5.32
C ALA A 66 10.64 -3.69 -6.80
N GLN A 67 9.59 -4.00 -7.55
CA GLN A 67 9.48 -3.71 -8.96
C GLN A 67 8.07 -3.22 -9.26
N TRP A 68 7.95 -2.35 -10.26
CA TRP A 68 6.68 -2.01 -10.87
C TRP A 68 6.18 -3.14 -11.77
N ALA A 69 4.91 -3.07 -12.18
CA ALA A 69 4.30 -4.09 -13.03
C ALA A 69 4.97 -4.21 -14.43
N ASP A 70 5.71 -3.18 -14.85
CA ASP A 70 6.48 -3.17 -16.11
C ASP A 70 7.91 -3.71 -15.96
N GLY A 71 8.31 -4.11 -14.75
CA GLY A 71 9.62 -4.67 -14.44
C GLY A 71 10.70 -3.63 -14.07
N THR A 72 10.35 -2.34 -13.97
CA THR A 72 11.26 -1.29 -13.47
C THR A 72 11.43 -1.30 -11.95
#